data_AF-A0A2G4IGK7-F1
#
_entry.id   AF-A0A2G4IGK7-F1
#
_cell.length_a   1.000
_cell.length_b   1.000
_cell.length_c   1.000
_cell.angle_alpha   90.00
_cell.angle_beta   90.00
_cell.angle_gamma   90.00
#
_symmetry.space_group_name_H-M   'P 1'
#
loop_
_entity.id
_entity.type
_entity.pdbx_description
1 polymer ?
#
loop_
_entity_poly.entity_id
_entity_poly.type
_entity_poly.pdbx_seq_one_letter_code
_entity_poly.pdbx_strand_id
1 'polypeptide(L)'
;MNLLALVARERARALRLLRTAISARALAAAVAVLSVGALALGSSRWIVLPRPVPFLVWGAAAGLAVWMLRRGARAVSDEASSVAIAGAVEREQKLRDGSVRGIVELAENKSVFVRRAAERLAATLAPRQSPLAPALERGFSRSALRSVAVIVPAVLIGTLVAARSGDGWRALAHPVDAWRGALLPKIELVDVPTRLLRGSALKLTVWAGGRSSVMLMRRSTGNAWVETPLSLTAGSVTTELGPLDADLTLVASDGRSFSDTAVIRIVDRPFLGDVSVLA
;
A
#
# COMPACT_ATOMS: atom_id res chain seq x y z
N MET A 1 37.33 -32.91 -11.11
CA MET A 1 36.33 -31.87 -10.74
C MET A 1 37.10 -30.58 -10.47
N ASN A 2 36.83 -29.48 -11.20
CA ASN A 2 37.66 -28.27 -11.13
C ASN A 2 37.31 -27.40 -9.91
N LEU A 3 38.32 -26.88 -9.20
CA LEU A 3 38.18 -26.02 -8.01
C LEU A 3 37.29 -24.79 -8.27
N LEU A 4 37.42 -24.19 -9.44
CA LEU A 4 36.56 -23.07 -9.90
C LEU A 4 35.08 -23.46 -9.94
N ALA A 5 34.74 -24.69 -10.34
CA ALA A 5 33.36 -25.17 -10.40
C ALA A 5 32.80 -25.49 -8.99
N LEU A 6 33.67 -25.85 -8.04
CA LEU A 6 33.30 -26.08 -6.65
C LEU A 6 33.03 -24.74 -5.94
N VAL A 7 33.94 -23.78 -6.09
CA VAL A 7 33.81 -22.42 -5.54
C VAL A 7 32.63 -21.67 -6.18
N ALA A 8 32.39 -21.84 -7.48
CA ALA A 8 31.23 -21.24 -8.16
C ALA A 8 29.89 -21.82 -7.66
N ARG A 9 29.83 -23.12 -7.33
CA ARG A 9 28.63 -23.73 -6.73
C ARG A 9 28.35 -23.19 -5.33
N GLU A 10 29.38 -23.08 -4.49
CA GLU A 10 29.23 -22.55 -3.13
C GLU A 10 28.81 -21.08 -3.16
N ARG A 11 29.41 -20.28 -4.05
CA ARG A 11 29.02 -18.89 -4.30
C ARG A 11 27.57 -18.80 -4.78
N ALA A 12 27.14 -19.66 -5.69
CA ALA A 12 25.77 -19.66 -6.19
C ALA A 12 24.76 -20.02 -5.09
N ARG A 13 25.07 -20.93 -4.16
CA ARG A 13 24.22 -21.24 -3.00
C ARG A 13 24.15 -20.06 -2.03
N ALA A 14 25.29 -19.48 -1.65
CA ALA A 14 25.33 -18.33 -0.76
C ALA A 14 24.56 -17.13 -1.33
N LEU A 15 24.74 -16.82 -2.62
CA LEU A 15 24.01 -15.75 -3.29
C LEU A 15 22.50 -16.01 -3.36
N ARG A 16 22.05 -17.25 -3.57
CA ARG A 16 20.62 -17.59 -3.53
C ARG A 16 20.02 -17.33 -2.16
N LEU A 17 20.68 -17.80 -1.09
CA LEU A 17 20.20 -17.62 0.29
C LEU A 17 20.20 -16.14 0.71
N LEU A 18 21.21 -15.36 0.31
CA LEU A 18 21.25 -13.93 0.56
C LEU A 18 20.16 -13.19 -0.21
N ARG A 19 19.95 -13.52 -1.49
CA ARG A 19 18.87 -12.93 -2.29
C ARG A 19 17.50 -13.23 -1.71
N THR A 20 17.22 -14.47 -1.31
CA THR A 20 15.93 -14.83 -0.70
C THR A 20 15.72 -14.13 0.63
N ALA A 21 16.76 -13.99 1.46
CA ALA A 21 16.68 -13.27 2.72
C ALA A 21 16.41 -11.76 2.52
N ILE A 22 17.06 -11.12 1.54
CA ILE A 22 16.84 -9.70 1.23
C ILE A 22 15.45 -9.48 0.65
N SER A 23 15.01 -10.33 -0.29
CA SER A 23 13.67 -10.24 -0.87
C SER A 23 12.59 -10.46 0.19
N ALA A 24 12.80 -11.42 1.11
CA ALA A 24 11.92 -11.66 2.24
C ALA A 24 11.76 -10.42 3.14
N ARG A 25 12.88 -9.77 3.51
CA ARG A 25 12.85 -8.54 4.33
C ARG A 25 12.19 -7.37 3.60
N ALA A 26 12.50 -7.19 2.32
CA ALA A 26 11.89 -6.14 1.50
C ALA A 26 10.37 -6.33 1.39
N LEU A 27 9.92 -7.57 1.19
CA LEU A 27 8.49 -7.91 1.17
C LEU A 27 7.83 -7.66 2.53
N ALA A 28 8.44 -8.10 3.63
CA ALA A 28 7.90 -7.87 4.97
C ALA A 28 7.79 -6.38 5.30
N ALA A 29 8.79 -5.58 4.91
CA ALA A 29 8.76 -4.13 5.07
C ALA A 29 7.64 -3.48 4.23
N ALA A 30 7.45 -3.91 2.98
CA ALA A 30 6.35 -3.43 2.15
C ALA A 30 4.98 -3.75 2.76
N VAL A 31 4.78 -4.99 3.24
CA VAL A 31 3.55 -5.41 3.92
C VAL A 31 3.31 -4.58 5.18
N ALA A 32 4.35 -4.29 5.96
CA ALA A 32 4.24 -3.44 7.14
C ALA A 32 3.78 -2.01 6.80
N VAL A 33 4.38 -1.40 5.77
CA VAL A 33 3.98 -0.06 5.30
C VAL A 33 2.54 -0.05 4.80
N LEU A 34 2.14 -1.04 3.99
CA LEU A 34 0.78 -1.17 3.51
C LEU A 34 -0.22 -1.38 4.66
N SER A 35 0.15 -2.16 5.67
CA SER A 35 -0.71 -2.38 6.85
C SER A 35 -0.89 -1.11 7.67
N VAL A 36 0.17 -0.34 7.89
CA VAL A 36 0.10 0.97 8.57
C VAL A 36 -0.73 1.95 7.74
N GLY A 37 -0.54 1.97 6.41
CA GLY A 37 -1.36 2.77 5.51
C GLY A 37 -2.84 2.40 5.53
N ALA A 38 -3.16 1.10 5.55
CA ALA A 38 -4.52 0.60 5.65
C ALA A 38 -5.18 1.00 6.98
N LEU A 39 -4.45 0.94 8.09
CA LEU A 39 -4.94 1.44 9.39
C LEU A 39 -5.21 2.94 9.34
N ALA A 40 -4.32 3.73 8.75
CA ALA A 40 -4.48 5.17 8.63
C ALA A 40 -5.68 5.56 7.75
N LEU A 41 -5.92 4.80 6.68
CA LEU A 41 -7.02 4.99 5.72
C LEU A 41 -8.36 4.38 6.18
N GLY A 42 -8.34 3.50 7.20
CA GLY A 42 -9.51 2.80 7.70
C GLY A 42 -10.58 3.72 8.30
N SER A 43 -11.75 3.15 8.62
CA SER A 43 -12.89 3.89 9.22
C SER A 43 -13.35 5.12 8.39
N SER A 44 -13.34 4.99 7.05
CA SER A 44 -13.68 6.07 6.11
C SER A 44 -12.80 7.32 6.20
N ARG A 45 -11.68 7.29 6.95
CA ARG A 45 -10.73 8.41 7.07
C ARG A 45 -10.08 8.75 5.74
N TRP A 46 -10.00 7.78 4.84
CA TRP A 46 -9.53 8.00 3.48
C TRP A 46 -10.29 9.11 2.75
N ILE A 47 -11.55 9.43 3.11
CA ILE A 47 -12.35 10.52 2.53
C ILE A 47 -11.78 11.89 2.94
N VAL A 48 -11.43 12.05 4.21
CA VAL A 48 -10.96 13.31 4.82
C VAL A 48 -9.49 13.59 4.49
N LEU A 49 -8.69 12.53 4.36
CA LEU A 49 -7.27 12.64 3.98
C LEU A 49 -7.10 13.23 2.56
N PRO A 50 -5.93 13.80 2.24
CA PRO A 50 -5.65 14.25 0.87
C PRO A 50 -5.79 13.12 -0.16
N ARG A 51 -6.31 13.45 -1.35
CA ARG A 51 -6.49 12.52 -2.48
C ARG A 51 -5.25 11.65 -2.82
N PRO A 52 -4.00 12.16 -2.78
CA PRO A 52 -2.83 11.35 -3.13
C PRO A 52 -2.40 10.33 -2.08
N VAL A 53 -3.00 10.30 -0.88
CA VAL A 53 -2.52 9.44 0.22
C VAL A 53 -2.42 7.96 -0.14
N PRO A 54 -3.41 7.31 -0.78
CA PRO A 54 -3.26 5.91 -1.21
C PRO A 54 -2.05 5.67 -2.13
N PHE A 55 -1.77 6.63 -3.02
CA PHE A 55 -0.61 6.58 -3.92
C PHE A 55 0.70 6.80 -3.17
N LEU A 56 0.72 7.70 -2.18
CA LEU A 56 1.89 7.94 -1.33
C LEU A 56 2.24 6.70 -0.49
N VAL A 57 1.24 5.98 0.02
CA VAL A 57 1.46 4.71 0.73
C VAL A 57 2.10 3.67 -0.19
N TRP A 58 1.59 3.52 -1.42
CA TRP A 58 2.20 2.64 -2.42
C TRP A 58 3.61 3.07 -2.80
N GLY A 59 3.84 4.37 -3.01
CA GLY A 59 5.15 4.94 -3.31
C GLY A 59 6.15 4.70 -2.18
N ALA A 60 5.72 4.85 -0.92
CA ALA A 60 6.55 4.56 0.25
C ALA A 60 6.88 3.06 0.36
N ALA A 61 5.90 2.18 0.15
CA ALA A 61 6.11 0.73 0.17
C ALA A 61 7.09 0.27 -0.92
N ALA A 62 6.89 0.73 -2.17
CA ALA A 62 7.76 0.43 -3.30
C ALA A 62 9.17 1.04 -3.11
N GLY A 63 9.25 2.30 -2.68
CA GLY A 63 10.50 3.00 -2.42
C GLY A 63 11.34 2.31 -1.35
N LEU A 64 10.71 1.91 -0.23
CA LEU A 64 11.38 1.17 0.84
C LEU A 64 11.86 -0.20 0.38
N ALA A 65 11.04 -0.94 -0.36
CA ALA A 65 11.41 -2.25 -0.90
C ALA A 65 12.61 -2.13 -1.87
N VAL A 66 12.58 -1.17 -2.80
CA VAL A 66 13.67 -0.91 -3.75
C VAL A 66 14.94 -0.46 -3.03
N TRP A 67 14.82 0.40 -2.02
CA TRP A 67 15.96 0.85 -1.22
C TRP A 67 16.61 -0.31 -0.46
N MET A 68 15.81 -1.17 0.17
CA MET A 68 16.30 -2.38 0.85
C MET A 68 16.97 -3.36 -0.12
N LEU A 69 16.37 -3.60 -1.30
CA LEU A 69 16.95 -4.45 -2.33
C LEU A 69 18.29 -3.88 -2.83
N ARG A 70 18.37 -2.57 -3.09
CA ARG A 70 19.61 -1.91 -3.54
C ARG A 70 20.69 -1.93 -2.46
N ARG A 71 20.35 -1.60 -1.21
CA ARG A 71 21.28 -1.62 -0.09
C ARG A 71 21.76 -3.04 0.21
N GLY A 72 20.85 -4.01 0.17
CA GLY A 72 21.17 -5.43 0.31
C GLY A 72 22.06 -5.93 -0.83
N ALA A 73 21.78 -5.56 -2.08
CA ALA A 73 22.61 -5.92 -3.22
C ALA A 73 24.04 -5.34 -3.12
N ARG A 74 24.18 -4.10 -2.63
CA ARG A 74 25.49 -3.48 -2.35
C ARG A 74 26.23 -4.19 -1.21
N ALA A 75 25.55 -4.46 -0.10
CA ALA A 75 26.15 -5.21 1.00
C ALA A 75 26.60 -6.61 0.54
N VAL A 76 25.79 -7.28 -0.30
CA VAL A 76 26.15 -8.56 -0.89
C VAL A 76 27.30 -8.44 -1.89
N SER A 77 27.41 -7.36 -2.67
CA SER A 77 28.59 -7.18 -3.54
C SER A 77 29.88 -7.01 -2.74
N ASP A 78 29.79 -6.37 -1.57
CA ASP A 78 30.95 -6.11 -0.71
C ASP A 78 31.35 -7.38 0.07
N GLU A 79 30.38 -8.08 0.68
CA GLU A 79 30.60 -9.32 1.47
C GLU A 79 30.77 -10.58 0.61
N ALA A 80 30.12 -10.68 -0.55
CA ALA A 80 30.28 -11.80 -1.49
C ALA A 80 31.33 -11.53 -2.57
N SER A 81 32.22 -10.56 -2.33
CA SER A 81 33.42 -10.40 -3.13
C SER A 81 34.20 -11.72 -3.08
N SER A 82 34.66 -12.18 -4.25
CA SER A 82 35.37 -13.45 -4.44
C SER A 82 36.55 -13.58 -3.47
N VAL A 83 37.12 -12.43 -3.09
CA VAL A 83 38.21 -12.21 -2.15
C VAL A 83 37.81 -12.50 -0.70
N ALA A 84 36.64 -12.04 -0.24
CA ALA A 84 36.17 -12.29 1.12
C ALA A 84 35.83 -13.77 1.35
N ILE A 85 35.24 -14.43 0.34
CA ILE A 85 34.96 -15.86 0.36
C ILE A 85 36.25 -16.67 0.35
N ALA A 86 37.23 -16.28 -0.48
CA ALA A 86 38.54 -16.93 -0.52
C ALA A 86 39.29 -16.82 0.82
N GLY A 87 39.31 -15.63 1.43
CA GLY A 87 39.94 -15.43 2.75
C GLY A 87 39.24 -16.18 3.90
N ALA A 88 37.93 -16.37 3.81
CA ALA A 88 37.21 -17.20 4.80
C ALA A 88 37.50 -18.69 4.62
N VAL A 89 37.60 -19.18 3.37
CA VAL A 89 38.02 -20.55 3.09
C VAL A 89 39.47 -20.79 3.55
N GLU A 90 40.37 -19.82 3.36
CA GLU A 90 41.75 -19.90 3.85
C GLU A 90 41.82 -20.05 5.37
N ARG A 91 41.08 -19.21 6.10
CA ARG A 91 41.00 -19.26 7.57
C ARG A 91 40.36 -20.55 8.08
N GLU A 92 39.24 -20.98 7.50
CA GLU A 92 38.51 -22.18 7.96
C GLU A 92 39.26 -23.48 7.61
N GLN A 93 40.00 -23.52 6.51
CA GLN A 93 40.79 -24.69 6.09
C GLN A 93 42.26 -24.66 6.58
N LYS A 94 42.64 -23.67 7.41
CA LYS A 94 44.02 -23.43 7.86
C LYS A 94 45.04 -23.39 6.72
N LEU A 95 44.66 -22.81 5.59
CA LEU A 95 45.56 -22.59 4.46
C LEU A 95 46.35 -21.30 4.66
N ARG A 96 47.48 -21.17 3.95
CA ARG A 96 48.27 -19.93 3.96
C ARG A 96 47.44 -18.79 3.38
N ASP A 97 47.42 -17.65 4.07
CA ASP A 97 46.79 -16.42 3.59
C ASP A 97 47.26 -16.10 2.16
N GLY A 98 46.31 -15.85 1.27
CA GLY A 98 46.57 -15.54 -0.13
C GLY A 98 46.63 -16.75 -1.09
N SER A 99 46.64 -17.99 -0.59
CA SER A 99 46.79 -19.19 -1.42
C SER A 99 45.59 -19.48 -2.32
N VAL A 100 44.37 -19.16 -1.87
CA VAL A 100 43.13 -19.26 -2.64
C VAL A 100 42.79 -17.92 -3.27
N ARG A 101 42.99 -16.81 -2.55
CA ARG A 101 42.74 -15.45 -3.02
C ARG A 101 43.55 -15.13 -4.28
N GLY A 102 44.85 -15.47 -4.31
CA GLY A 102 45.70 -15.24 -5.48
C GLY A 102 45.24 -16.03 -6.72
N ILE A 103 44.72 -17.24 -6.54
CA ILE A 103 44.19 -18.04 -7.66
C ILE A 103 42.87 -17.47 -8.18
N VAL A 104 42.05 -16.90 -7.30
CA VAL A 104 40.77 -16.27 -7.67
C VAL A 104 40.98 -14.90 -8.32
N GLU A 105 41.90 -14.08 -7.83
CA GLU A 105 42.26 -12.79 -8.44
C GLU A 105 42.91 -12.98 -9.82
N LEU A 106 43.72 -14.03 -10.00
CA LEU A 106 44.30 -14.37 -11.30
C LEU A 106 43.42 -15.31 -12.15
N ALA A 107 42.18 -15.61 -11.76
CA ALA A 107 41.32 -16.53 -12.50
C ALA A 107 40.94 -16.01 -13.91
N GLU A 108 40.94 -14.69 -14.11
CA GLU A 108 40.75 -14.06 -15.43
C GLU A 108 41.98 -14.23 -16.33
N ASN A 109 43.16 -14.43 -15.75
CA ASN A 109 44.39 -14.70 -16.48
C ASN A 109 44.50 -16.20 -16.82
N LYS A 110 44.40 -16.54 -18.12
CA LYS A 110 44.50 -17.92 -18.66
C LYS A 110 45.91 -18.55 -18.56
N SER A 111 46.71 -18.17 -17.58
CA SER A 111 48.07 -18.70 -17.45
C SER A 111 48.06 -20.18 -17.04
N VAL A 112 48.97 -20.96 -17.62
CA VAL A 112 49.10 -22.41 -17.35
C VAL A 112 49.49 -22.68 -15.89
N PHE A 113 50.23 -21.76 -15.26
CA PHE A 113 50.64 -21.85 -13.85
C PHE A 113 49.46 -21.71 -12.89
N VAL A 114 48.53 -20.78 -13.16
CA VAL A 114 47.31 -20.61 -12.37
C VAL A 114 46.43 -21.85 -12.47
N ARG A 115 46.29 -22.44 -13.67
CA ARG A 115 45.54 -23.68 -13.87
C ARG A 115 46.15 -24.85 -13.08
N ARG A 116 47.47 -25.03 -13.13
CA ARG A 116 48.17 -26.11 -12.42
C ARG A 116 48.14 -25.93 -10.90
N ALA A 117 48.24 -24.69 -10.40
CA ALA A 117 48.06 -24.37 -8.99
C ALA A 117 46.62 -24.66 -8.52
N ALA A 118 45.62 -24.28 -9.33
CA ALA A 118 44.22 -24.57 -9.06
C ALA A 118 43.92 -26.08 -9.05
N GLU A 119 44.51 -26.88 -9.93
CA GLU A 119 44.38 -28.34 -9.95
C GLU A 119 45.01 -29.00 -8.72
N ARG A 120 46.18 -28.53 -8.27
CA ARG A 120 46.84 -29.03 -7.05
C ARG A 120 46.02 -28.73 -5.79
N LEU A 121 45.49 -27.52 -5.68
CA LEU A 121 44.58 -27.14 -4.60
C LEU A 121 43.25 -27.89 -4.70
N ALA A 122 42.74 -28.16 -5.91
CA ALA A 122 41.56 -29.00 -6.13
C ALA A 122 41.77 -30.41 -5.58
N ALA A 123 42.91 -31.02 -5.89
CA ALA A 123 43.26 -32.36 -5.41
C ALA A 123 43.45 -32.43 -3.89
N THR A 124 43.86 -31.32 -3.27
CA THR A 124 44.04 -31.22 -1.81
C THR A 124 42.70 -30.98 -1.09
N LEU A 125 41.75 -30.31 -1.74
CA LEU A 125 40.43 -30.00 -1.20
C LEU A 125 39.35 -31.04 -1.57
N ALA A 126 39.52 -31.81 -2.65
CA ALA A 126 38.58 -32.84 -3.10
C ALA A 126 38.29 -33.96 -2.07
N PRO A 127 39.25 -34.39 -1.22
CA PRO A 127 38.98 -35.38 -0.17
C PRO A 127 38.16 -34.79 1.00
N ARG A 128 38.15 -33.46 1.17
CA ARG A 128 37.43 -32.76 2.23
C ARG A 128 36.01 -32.48 1.75
N GLN A 129 35.08 -33.39 2.05
CA GLN A 129 33.67 -33.28 1.67
C GLN A 129 33.05 -31.96 2.17
N SER A 130 32.17 -31.39 1.34
CA SER A 130 31.38 -30.16 1.61
C SER A 130 30.72 -30.17 3.00
N PRO A 131 30.56 -28.99 3.64
CA PRO A 131 30.89 -27.65 3.14
C PRO A 131 32.34 -27.23 3.47
N LEU A 132 33.00 -26.51 2.55
CA LEU A 132 34.38 -26.04 2.75
C LEU A 132 34.50 -24.87 3.73
N ALA A 133 33.39 -24.19 4.03
CA ALA A 133 33.31 -23.11 5.01
C ALA A 133 32.04 -23.23 5.88
N PRO A 134 31.98 -24.21 6.81
CA PRO A 134 30.81 -24.46 7.65
C PRO A 134 30.43 -23.29 8.58
N ALA A 135 31.37 -22.44 9.00
CA ALA A 135 31.04 -21.33 9.90
C ALA A 135 30.33 -20.19 9.16
N LEU A 136 30.76 -19.87 7.93
CA LEU A 136 30.02 -18.97 7.03
C LEU A 136 28.61 -19.46 6.74
N GLU A 137 28.44 -20.74 6.43
CA GLU A 137 27.13 -21.32 6.12
C GLU A 137 26.16 -21.23 7.32
N ARG A 138 26.66 -21.46 8.54
CA ARG A 138 25.88 -21.26 9.78
C ARG A 138 25.54 -19.78 10.04
N GLY A 139 26.42 -18.86 9.69
CA GLY A 139 26.16 -17.42 9.79
C GLY A 139 25.04 -16.98 8.82
N PHE A 140 25.13 -17.43 7.57
CA PHE A 140 24.11 -17.14 6.56
C PHE A 140 22.78 -17.82 6.84
N SER A 141 22.77 -19.07 7.31
CA SER A 141 21.53 -19.78 7.65
C SER A 141 20.82 -19.13 8.84
N ARG A 142 21.54 -18.70 9.88
CA ARG A 142 20.96 -17.93 11.00
C ARG A 142 20.41 -16.59 10.54
N SER A 143 21.10 -15.89 9.65
CA SER A 143 20.60 -14.63 9.07
C SER A 143 19.36 -14.85 8.20
N ALA A 144 19.32 -15.92 7.41
CA ALA A 144 18.17 -16.30 6.59
C ALA A 144 16.97 -16.69 7.48
N LEU A 145 17.17 -17.50 8.52
CA LEU A 145 16.13 -17.86 9.49
C LEU A 145 15.54 -16.62 10.18
N ARG A 146 16.39 -15.70 10.64
CA ARG A 146 15.93 -14.42 11.22
C ARG A 146 15.15 -13.59 10.20
N SER A 147 15.48 -13.66 8.92
CA SER A 147 14.78 -12.92 7.86
C SER A 147 13.40 -13.50 7.58
N VAL A 148 13.30 -14.82 7.49
CA VAL A 148 12.03 -15.53 7.30
C VAL A 148 11.12 -15.36 8.52
N ALA A 149 11.71 -15.35 9.72
CA ALA A 149 10.98 -15.12 10.97
C ALA A 149 10.26 -13.77 11.02
N VAL A 150 10.65 -12.77 10.22
CA VAL A 150 9.96 -11.46 10.15
C VAL A 150 8.73 -11.49 9.23
N ILE A 151 8.66 -12.44 8.28
CA ILE A 151 7.50 -12.55 7.37
C ILE A 151 6.23 -12.94 8.16
N VAL A 152 6.34 -13.95 9.02
CA VAL A 152 5.21 -14.49 9.78
C VAL A 152 4.47 -13.40 10.59
N PRO A 153 5.13 -12.60 11.45
CA PRO A 153 4.46 -11.53 12.16
C PRO A 153 3.96 -10.42 11.22
N ALA A 154 4.68 -10.11 10.13
CA ALA A 154 4.20 -9.10 9.16
C ALA A 154 2.89 -9.53 8.50
N VAL A 155 2.77 -10.80 8.10
CA VAL A 155 1.54 -11.38 7.54
C VAL A 155 0.43 -11.41 8.58
N LEU A 156 0.71 -11.84 9.81
CA LEU A 156 -0.26 -11.85 10.92
C LEU A 156 -0.80 -10.44 11.24
N ILE A 157 0.08 -9.43 11.25
CA ILE A 157 -0.33 -8.03 11.43
C ILE A 157 -1.18 -7.60 10.24
N GLY A 158 -0.77 -7.91 9.01
CA GLY A 158 -1.54 -7.58 7.81
C GLY A 158 -2.94 -8.17 7.80
N THR A 159 -3.09 -9.45 8.19
CA THR A 159 -4.40 -10.12 8.28
C THR A 159 -5.27 -9.56 9.41
N LEU A 160 -4.68 -9.28 10.57
CA LEU A 160 -5.40 -8.64 11.70
C LEU A 160 -5.90 -7.25 11.32
N VAL A 161 -5.07 -6.45 10.65
CA VAL A 161 -5.45 -5.13 10.14
C VAL A 161 -6.53 -5.25 9.08
N ALA A 162 -6.44 -6.23 8.18
CA ALA A 162 -7.46 -6.49 7.16
C ALA A 162 -8.82 -6.82 7.78
N ALA A 163 -8.84 -7.63 8.84
CA ALA A 163 -10.07 -7.94 9.56
C ALA A 163 -10.68 -6.72 10.27
N ARG A 164 -9.85 -5.81 10.79
CA ARG A 164 -10.32 -4.64 11.56
C ARG A 164 -10.59 -3.39 10.71
N SER A 165 -9.97 -3.28 9.54
CA SER A 165 -9.97 -2.09 8.70
C SER A 165 -10.09 -2.44 7.22
N GLY A 166 -11.09 -3.26 6.87
CA GLY A 166 -11.36 -3.69 5.50
C GLY A 166 -11.48 -2.54 4.50
N ASP A 167 -12.06 -1.41 4.92
CA ASP A 167 -12.19 -0.22 4.06
C ASP A 167 -10.85 0.42 3.69
N GLY A 168 -9.88 0.41 4.61
CA GLY A 168 -8.54 0.93 4.36
C GLY A 168 -7.79 0.08 3.34
N TRP A 169 -7.95 -1.24 3.39
CA TRP A 169 -7.41 -2.15 2.38
C TRP A 169 -8.11 -2.00 1.03
N ARG A 170 -9.43 -1.81 1.01
CA ARG A 170 -10.16 -1.50 -0.24
C ARG A 170 -9.64 -0.21 -0.88
N ALA A 171 -9.35 0.82 -0.08
CA ALA A 171 -8.76 2.07 -0.57
C ALA A 171 -7.35 1.89 -1.17
N LEU A 172 -6.55 0.97 -0.61
CA LEU A 172 -5.23 0.63 -1.17
C LEU A 172 -5.31 -0.27 -2.39
N ALA A 173 -6.28 -1.18 -2.45
CA ALA A 173 -6.50 -2.08 -3.58
C ALA A 173 -7.05 -1.33 -4.80
N HIS A 174 -7.89 -0.32 -4.58
CA HIS A 174 -8.53 0.49 -5.62
C HIS A 174 -8.22 1.99 -5.41
N PRO A 175 -6.97 2.43 -5.62
CA PRO A 175 -6.56 3.80 -5.31
C PRO A 175 -7.23 4.84 -6.21
N VAL A 176 -7.58 4.47 -7.45
CA VAL A 176 -8.31 5.35 -8.39
C VAL A 176 -9.76 5.55 -7.93
N ASP A 177 -10.42 4.49 -7.47
CA ASP A 177 -11.80 4.59 -6.97
C ASP A 177 -11.84 5.33 -5.64
N ALA A 178 -10.82 5.13 -4.78
CA ALA A 178 -10.62 5.94 -3.57
C ALA A 178 -10.44 7.43 -3.91
N TRP A 179 -9.63 7.74 -4.93
CA TRP A 179 -9.43 9.11 -5.38
C TRP A 179 -10.73 9.75 -5.87
N ARG A 180 -11.55 8.99 -6.63
CA ARG A 180 -12.83 9.44 -7.17
C ARG A 180 -13.98 9.44 -6.16
N GLY A 181 -13.80 8.84 -4.99
CA GLY A 181 -14.88 8.65 -4.02
C GLY A 181 -15.88 7.55 -4.41
N ALA A 182 -15.53 6.68 -5.35
CA ALA A 182 -16.40 5.64 -5.92
C ALA A 182 -16.39 4.31 -5.13
N LEU A 183 -15.64 4.25 -4.03
CA LEU A 183 -15.60 3.06 -3.14
C LEU A 183 -16.88 2.84 -2.35
N LEU A 184 -17.68 3.90 -2.19
CA LEU A 184 -18.91 3.87 -1.42
C LEU A 184 -20.11 4.02 -2.35
N PRO A 185 -21.29 3.55 -1.92
CA PRO A 185 -22.55 3.80 -2.63
C PRO A 185 -22.73 5.30 -2.92
N LYS A 186 -23.45 5.61 -4.00
CA LYS A 186 -23.75 6.99 -4.36
C LYS A 186 -24.56 7.67 -3.24
N ILE A 187 -24.36 8.98 -3.08
CA ILE A 187 -25.17 9.79 -2.17
C ILE A 187 -26.52 10.05 -2.85
N GLU A 188 -27.61 9.77 -2.15
CA GLU A 188 -28.97 9.90 -2.67
C GLU A 188 -29.80 10.83 -1.78
N LEU A 189 -30.58 11.70 -2.44
CA LEU A 189 -31.61 12.50 -1.78
C LEU A 189 -32.93 11.76 -1.96
N VAL A 190 -33.48 11.24 -0.86
CA VAL A 190 -34.66 10.37 -0.86
C VAL A 190 -35.92 11.22 -0.69
N ASP A 191 -36.97 10.86 -1.45
CA ASP A 191 -38.31 11.46 -1.41
C ASP A 191 -38.33 12.99 -1.62
N VAL A 192 -37.46 13.52 -2.48
CA VAL A 192 -37.46 14.95 -2.79
C VAL A 192 -38.63 15.31 -3.69
N PRO A 193 -39.59 16.14 -3.23
CA PRO A 193 -40.71 16.56 -4.06
C PRO A 193 -40.24 17.54 -5.15
N THR A 194 -40.83 17.47 -6.33
CA THR A 194 -40.54 18.42 -7.42
C THR A 194 -41.20 19.78 -7.22
N ARG A 195 -42.25 19.84 -6.40
CA ARG A 195 -43.02 21.04 -6.08
C ARG A 195 -43.36 21.09 -4.60
N LEU A 196 -43.28 22.28 -4.01
CA LEU A 196 -43.62 22.51 -2.61
C LEU A 196 -44.38 23.84 -2.47
N LEU A 197 -45.28 23.94 -1.50
CA LEU A 197 -46.03 25.18 -1.27
C LEU A 197 -45.13 26.25 -0.63
N ARG A 198 -45.32 27.51 -1.02
CA ARG A 198 -44.65 28.65 -0.36
C ARG A 198 -44.93 28.64 1.15
N GLY A 199 -43.89 28.88 1.94
CA GLY A 199 -43.93 28.91 3.40
C GLY A 199 -43.98 27.54 4.07
N SER A 200 -43.98 26.43 3.32
CA SER A 200 -43.91 25.09 3.90
C SER A 200 -42.48 24.64 4.17
N ALA A 201 -42.33 23.67 5.07
CA ALA A 201 -41.06 23.04 5.39
C ALA A 201 -40.89 21.74 4.59
N LEU A 202 -39.68 21.51 4.12
CA LEU A 202 -39.27 20.30 3.42
C LEU A 202 -38.58 19.35 4.39
N LYS A 203 -39.15 18.16 4.58
CA LYS A 203 -38.48 17.05 5.25
C LYS A 203 -37.63 16.31 4.22
N LEU A 204 -36.31 16.43 4.33
CA LEU A 204 -35.33 15.82 3.44
C LEU A 204 -34.66 14.64 4.13
N THR A 205 -34.63 13.49 3.47
CA THR A 205 -33.83 12.34 3.91
C THR A 205 -32.63 12.19 2.97
N VAL A 206 -31.43 12.22 3.53
CA VAL A 206 -30.19 12.02 2.78
C VAL A 206 -29.66 10.63 3.12
N TRP A 207 -29.48 9.79 2.10
CA TRP A 207 -28.88 8.46 2.22
C TRP A 207 -27.46 8.47 1.67
N ALA A 208 -26.53 7.98 2.49
CA ALA A 208 -25.10 8.07 2.26
C ALA A 208 -24.40 6.90 2.98
N GLY A 209 -24.60 5.69 2.47
CA GLY A 209 -24.06 4.46 3.05
C GLY A 209 -22.54 4.51 3.26
N GLY A 210 -22.08 4.05 4.43
CA GLY A 210 -20.66 3.99 4.79
C GLY A 210 -19.98 5.33 5.12
N ARG A 211 -20.76 6.42 5.18
CA ARG A 211 -20.28 7.76 5.55
C ARG A 211 -20.80 8.17 6.93
N SER A 212 -19.99 8.94 7.66
CA SER A 212 -20.35 9.49 8.98
C SER A 212 -20.84 10.94 8.91
N SER A 213 -20.46 11.68 7.87
CA SER A 213 -20.92 13.05 7.63
C SER A 213 -20.99 13.36 6.14
N VAL A 214 -21.89 14.27 5.78
CA VAL A 214 -22.08 14.79 4.42
C VAL A 214 -22.39 16.28 4.51
N MET A 215 -21.91 17.07 3.56
CA MET A 215 -22.26 18.47 3.39
C MET A 215 -23.49 18.58 2.51
N LEU A 216 -24.56 19.19 3.04
CA LEU A 216 -25.71 19.59 2.25
C LEU A 216 -25.49 21.00 1.72
N MET A 217 -25.39 21.13 0.41
CA MET A 217 -25.32 22.39 -0.30
C MET A 217 -26.72 22.76 -0.77
N ARG A 218 -27.19 23.94 -0.37
CA ARG A 218 -28.49 24.45 -0.78
C ARG A 218 -28.36 25.83 -1.40
N ARG A 219 -29.19 26.11 -2.40
CA ARG A 219 -29.28 27.43 -3.02
C ARG A 219 -30.73 27.77 -3.31
N SER A 220 -31.20 28.86 -2.73
CA SER A 220 -32.46 29.48 -3.13
C SER A 220 -32.24 30.42 -4.30
N THR A 221 -33.23 30.55 -5.19
CA THR A 221 -33.16 31.51 -6.30
C THR A 221 -32.90 32.92 -5.79
N GLY A 222 -31.90 33.60 -6.37
CA GLY A 222 -31.44 34.93 -5.94
C GLY A 222 -30.42 34.92 -4.80
N ASN A 223 -30.17 33.78 -4.15
CA ASN A 223 -29.23 33.67 -3.03
C ASN A 223 -27.94 32.90 -3.39
N ALA A 224 -26.93 33.06 -2.53
CA ALA A 224 -25.69 32.30 -2.59
C ALA A 224 -25.88 30.85 -2.11
N TRP A 225 -24.90 30.00 -2.41
CA TRP A 225 -24.85 28.66 -1.84
C TRP A 225 -24.63 28.71 -0.32
N VAL A 226 -25.41 27.92 0.41
CA VAL A 226 -25.25 27.70 1.83
C VAL A 226 -24.89 26.24 2.04
N GLU A 227 -23.81 26.01 2.77
CA GLU A 227 -23.32 24.67 3.09
C GLU A 227 -23.62 24.34 4.55
N THR A 228 -24.31 23.22 4.77
CA THR A 228 -24.67 22.75 6.11
C THR A 228 -24.08 21.35 6.35
N PRO A 229 -23.21 21.16 7.35
CA PRO A 229 -22.72 19.83 7.70
C PRO A 229 -23.85 19.01 8.33
N LEU A 230 -24.06 17.80 7.82
CA LEU A 230 -25.00 16.82 8.37
C LEU A 230 -24.22 15.60 8.88
N SER A 231 -24.45 15.24 10.14
CA SER A 231 -23.94 14.00 10.73
C SER A 231 -24.92 12.86 10.43
N LEU A 232 -24.40 11.74 9.94
CA LEU A 232 -25.19 10.57 9.54
C LEU A 232 -25.22 9.53 10.66
N THR A 233 -26.40 8.98 10.92
CA THR A 233 -26.59 7.83 11.80
C THR A 233 -26.93 6.62 10.95
N ALA A 234 -26.12 5.56 11.04
CA ALA A 234 -26.27 4.36 10.20
C ALA A 234 -26.34 4.65 8.68
N GLY A 235 -25.64 5.70 8.20
CA GLY A 235 -25.58 6.06 6.79
C GLY A 235 -26.80 6.82 6.27
N SER A 236 -27.66 7.35 7.16
CA SER A 236 -28.77 8.24 6.78
C SER A 236 -28.96 9.39 7.77
N VAL A 237 -29.58 10.46 7.31
CA VAL A 237 -30.00 11.59 8.16
C VAL A 237 -31.28 12.19 7.61
N THR A 238 -32.21 12.51 8.49
CA THR A 238 -33.41 13.27 8.14
C THR A 238 -33.24 14.69 8.68
N THR A 239 -33.39 15.68 7.81
CA THR A 239 -33.30 17.10 8.17
C THR A 239 -34.52 17.84 7.66
N GLU A 240 -34.90 18.90 8.35
CA GLU A 240 -36.00 19.76 7.96
C GLU A 240 -35.47 21.10 7.45
N LEU A 241 -35.95 21.53 6.30
CA LEU A 241 -35.54 22.75 5.61
C LEU A 241 -36.76 23.65 5.45
N GLY A 242 -36.83 24.77 6.17
CA GLY A 242 -37.92 25.73 5.97
C GLY A 242 -37.98 26.84 7.01
N PRO A 243 -38.94 27.78 6.85
CA PRO A 243 -39.91 27.88 5.75
C PRO A 243 -39.26 28.26 4.40
N LEU A 244 -39.83 27.79 3.28
CA LEU A 244 -39.28 28.02 1.93
C LEU A 244 -40.10 29.03 1.13
N ASP A 245 -39.44 30.10 0.69
CA ASP A 245 -40.07 31.20 -0.05
C ASP A 245 -39.59 31.34 -1.50
N ALA A 246 -38.66 30.51 -1.95
CA ALA A 246 -38.13 30.55 -3.31
C ALA A 246 -37.68 29.16 -3.76
N ASP A 247 -37.65 28.95 -5.07
CA ASP A 247 -37.15 27.73 -5.69
C ASP A 247 -35.80 27.31 -5.09
N LEU A 248 -35.68 26.03 -4.78
CA LEU A 248 -34.56 25.47 -4.03
C LEU A 248 -33.81 24.46 -4.88
N THR A 249 -32.50 24.64 -5.00
CA THR A 249 -31.58 23.65 -5.56
C THR A 249 -30.81 22.99 -4.42
N LEU A 250 -30.77 21.66 -4.41
CA LEU A 250 -30.13 20.84 -3.39
C LEU A 250 -29.10 19.91 -4.02
N VAL A 251 -27.92 19.84 -3.40
CA VAL A 251 -26.86 18.88 -3.72
C VAL A 251 -26.22 18.43 -2.42
N ALA A 252 -25.95 17.15 -2.26
CA ALA A 252 -25.20 16.61 -1.13
C ALA A 252 -23.81 16.14 -1.58
N SER A 253 -22.79 16.38 -0.77
CA SER A 253 -21.40 16.00 -1.09
C SER A 253 -20.60 15.58 0.14
N ASP A 254 -19.65 14.68 -0.04
CA ASP A 254 -18.61 14.34 0.94
C ASP A 254 -17.24 14.95 0.58
N GLY A 255 -17.18 15.88 -0.38
CA GLY A 255 -15.97 16.49 -0.93
C GLY A 255 -15.29 15.68 -2.05
N ARG A 256 -15.78 14.47 -2.33
CA ARG A 256 -15.27 13.60 -3.42
C ARG A 256 -16.35 13.16 -4.38
N SER A 257 -17.50 12.80 -3.84
CA SER A 257 -18.71 12.39 -4.53
C SER A 257 -19.83 13.41 -4.31
N PHE A 258 -20.75 13.46 -5.28
CA PHE A 258 -21.89 14.36 -5.27
C PHE A 258 -23.17 13.56 -5.52
N SER A 259 -24.27 13.98 -4.91
CA SER A 259 -25.60 13.49 -5.23
C SER A 259 -26.08 14.05 -6.57
N ASP A 260 -27.18 13.49 -7.07
CA ASP A 260 -27.94 14.17 -8.12
C ASP A 260 -28.45 15.52 -7.62
N THR A 261 -28.57 16.46 -8.55
CA THR A 261 -29.10 17.80 -8.26
C THR A 261 -30.61 17.73 -8.21
N ALA A 262 -31.19 18.03 -7.05
CA ALA A 262 -32.64 18.12 -6.91
C ALA A 262 -33.07 19.58 -6.99
N VAL A 263 -34.06 19.86 -7.83
CA VAL A 263 -34.64 21.20 -8.00
C VAL A 263 -36.10 21.15 -7.58
N ILE A 264 -36.46 21.98 -6.61
CA ILE A 264 -37.79 22.05 -6.02
C ILE A 264 -38.37 23.40 -6.39
N ARG A 265 -39.50 23.38 -7.09
CA ARG A 265 -40.22 24.60 -7.44
C ARG A 265 -41.19 24.98 -6.33
N ILE A 266 -41.12 26.22 -5.88
CA ILE A 266 -42.06 26.75 -4.90
C ILE A 266 -43.27 27.30 -5.63
N VAL A 267 -44.45 26.79 -5.29
CA VAL A 267 -45.72 27.20 -5.87
C VAL A 267 -46.61 27.85 -4.82
N ASP A 268 -47.38 28.84 -5.25
CA ASP A 268 -48.37 29.48 -4.39
C ASP A 268 -49.59 28.58 -4.20
N ARG A 269 -50.31 28.79 -3.09
CA ARG A 269 -51.59 28.10 -2.87
C ARG A 269 -52.56 28.51 -3.98
N PRO A 270 -53.25 27.57 -4.63
CA PRO A 270 -54.27 27.93 -5.59
C PRO A 270 -55.38 28.72 -4.87
N PHE A 271 -55.58 29.97 -5.26
CA PHE A 271 -56.71 30.76 -4.80
C PHE A 271 -57.95 30.32 -5.59
N LEU A 272 -58.79 29.49 -4.98
CA LEU A 272 -60.15 29.26 -5.45
C LEU A 272 -61.00 30.43 -4.94
N GLY A 273 -60.97 31.55 -5.67
CA GLY A 273 -61.91 32.63 -5.48
C GLY A 273 -63.17 32.35 -6.29
N ASP A 274 -64.34 32.39 -5.65
CA ASP A 274 -65.61 32.35 -6.35
C ASP A 274 -65.76 33.67 -7.12
N VAL A 275 -65.61 33.60 -8.45
CA VAL A 275 -65.77 34.78 -9.33
C VAL A 275 -67.27 34.97 -9.52
N SER A 276 -67.89 35.72 -8.60
CA SER A 276 -69.23 36.25 -8.85
C SER A 276 -69.12 37.43 -9.80
N VAL A 277 -69.57 37.25 -11.03
CA VAL A 277 -69.81 38.36 -11.97
C VAL A 277 -71.10 39.05 -11.50
N LEU A 278 -70.97 40.25 -10.93
CA LEU A 278 -72.10 41.17 -10.79
C LEU A 278 -72.50 41.60 -12.20
N ALA A 279 -73.64 41.08 -12.66
CA ALA A 279 -74.32 41.51 -13.88
C ALA A 279 -75.00 42.87 -13.66
#